data_AF-A0A938S5Q9-F1
#
_entry.id   AF-A0A938S5Q9-F1
#
_cell.length_a   1.000
_cell.length_b   1.000
_cell.length_c   1.000
_cell.angle_alpha   90.00
_cell.angle_beta   90.00
_cell.angle_gamma   90.00
#
_symmetry.space_group_name_H-M   'P 1'
#
loop_
_entity.id
_entity.type
_entity.pdbx_description
1 polymer ?
#
loop_
_entity_poly.entity_id
_entity_poly.type
_entity_poly.pdbx_seq_one_letter_code
_entity_poly.pdbx_strand_id
1 'polypeptide(L)'
;VLFSVGLLAVAMNPFVINSMIGGTVLADGLGKPARMSDSWPRRFTVVVLLIGMGVAMIVLHTGVKKVDAIIFGQAMTVIGNPLMAAAILWLANRKDIMRDKRNTVILNVLGGLGFLVVLLTALRVLYLLVLRFS
;
A
#
# COMPACT_ATOMS: atom_id res chain seq x y z
N VAL A 1 23.52 16.41 -11.80
CA VAL A 1 23.97 15.86 -10.49
C VAL A 1 23.03 16.23 -9.35
N LEU A 2 22.77 17.53 -9.11
CA LEU A 2 21.86 17.97 -8.04
C LEU A 2 20.46 17.33 -8.14
N PHE A 3 19.88 17.30 -9.35
CA PHE A 3 18.59 16.65 -9.61
C PHE A 3 18.61 15.16 -9.29
N SER A 4 19.65 14.44 -9.71
CA SER A 4 19.76 12.99 -9.49
C SER A 4 19.91 12.65 -8.00
N VAL A 5 20.68 13.44 -7.25
CA VAL A 5 20.84 13.29 -5.80
C VAL A 5 19.53 13.60 -5.08
N GLY A 6 18.84 14.68 -5.47
CA GLY A 6 17.53 15.02 -4.93
C GLY A 6 16.48 13.95 -5.20
N LEU A 7 16.44 13.42 -6.43
CA LEU A 7 15.53 12.33 -6.80
C LEU A 7 15.80 11.06 -6.00
N LEU A 8 17.07 10.70 -5.79
CA LEU A 8 17.46 9.57 -4.96
C LEU A 8 16.99 9.75 -3.51
N ALA A 9 17.24 10.92 -2.93
CA ALA A 9 16.80 11.22 -1.56
C ALA A 9 15.27 11.14 -1.40
N VAL A 10 14.52 11.69 -2.35
CA VAL A 10 13.05 11.64 -2.35
C VAL A 10 12.52 10.21 -2.54
N ALA A 11 13.17 9.39 -3.36
CA ALA A 11 12.74 8.02 -3.61
C ALA A 11 13.01 7.07 -2.43
N MET A 12 14.14 7.25 -1.72
CA MET A 12 14.55 6.37 -0.62
C MET A 12 13.56 6.36 0.54
N ASN A 13 12.98 7.52 0.88
CA ASN A 13 12.08 7.66 2.03
C ASN A 13 10.82 6.77 1.91
N PRO A 14 9.93 6.96 0.91
CA PRO A 14 8.76 6.10 0.73
C PRO A 14 9.16 4.65 0.38
N PHE A 15 10.29 4.42 -0.28
CA PHE A 15 10.75 3.07 -0.61
C PHE A 15 10.97 2.22 0.65
N VAL A 16 11.71 2.75 1.64
CA VAL A 16 11.97 2.05 2.90
C VAL A 16 10.70 2.00 3.75
N ILE A 17 9.98 3.11 3.89
CA ILE A 17 8.78 3.18 4.73
C ILE A 17 7.69 2.21 4.25
N ASN A 18 7.40 2.17 2.96
CA ASN A 18 6.37 1.28 2.42
C ASN A 18 6.73 -0.20 2.63
N SER A 19 8.01 -0.53 2.50
CA SER A 19 8.51 -1.88 2.76
C SER A 19 8.38 -2.26 4.24
N MET A 20 8.66 -1.31 5.15
CA MET A 20 8.50 -1.51 6.61
C MET A 20 7.04 -1.67 7.02
N ILE A 21 6.14 -0.86 6.46
CA ILE A 21 4.69 -0.98 6.68
C ILE A 21 4.22 -2.34 6.19
N GLY A 22 4.59 -2.74 4.97
CA GLY A 22 4.24 -4.04 4.40
C GLY A 22 4.75 -5.21 5.25
N GLY A 23 6.00 -5.16 5.69
CA GLY A 23 6.57 -6.20 6.57
C GLY A 23 5.89 -6.28 7.93
N THR A 24 5.47 -5.14 8.47
CA THR A 24 4.73 -5.06 9.74
C THR A 24 3.32 -5.61 9.61
N VAL A 25 2.59 -5.22 8.56
CA VAL A 25 1.25 -5.73 8.27
C VAL A 25 1.26 -7.24 8.00
N LEU A 26 2.30 -7.75 7.32
CA LEU A 26 2.46 -9.18 7.10
C LEU A 26 2.74 -9.94 8.41
N ALA A 27 3.54 -9.38 9.31
CA ALA A 27 3.75 -9.97 10.65
C ALA A 27 2.46 -10.01 11.47
N ASP A 28 1.70 -8.91 11.45
CA ASP A 28 0.41 -8.80 12.15
C ASP A 28 -0.60 -9.81 11.61
N GLY A 29 -0.72 -9.93 10.29
CA GLY A 29 -1.59 -10.91 9.64
C GLY A 29 -1.24 -12.37 9.93
N LEU A 30 0.03 -12.67 10.25
CA LEU A 30 0.50 -14.00 10.65
C LEU A 30 0.43 -14.24 12.17
N GLY A 31 -0.12 -13.31 12.94
CA GLY A 31 -0.22 -13.38 14.40
C GLY A 31 1.13 -13.30 15.11
N LYS A 32 2.15 -12.71 14.47
CA LYS A 32 3.47 -12.47 15.06
C LYS A 32 3.54 -11.06 15.65
N PRO A 33 4.50 -10.80 16.56
CA PRO A 33 4.73 -9.46 17.08
C PRO A 33 4.97 -8.47 15.93
N ALA A 34 4.13 -7.44 15.86
CA ALA A 34 4.08 -6.48 14.75
C ALA A 34 4.71 -5.12 15.14
N ARG A 35 5.62 -5.04 16.11
CA ARG A 35 6.35 -3.78 16.34
C ARG A 35 7.46 -3.67 15.30
N MET A 36 7.63 -2.50 14.69
CA MET A 36 8.71 -2.26 13.72
C MET A 36 10.11 -2.57 14.27
N SER A 37 10.29 -2.53 15.60
CA SER A 37 11.53 -2.93 16.29
C SER A 37 11.78 -4.44 16.31
N ASP A 38 10.75 -5.26 16.15
CA ASP A 38 10.80 -6.70 16.32
C ASP A 38 11.46 -7.40 15.13
N SER A 39 12.03 -8.58 15.38
CA SER A 39 12.77 -9.32 14.35
C SER A 39 11.89 -9.81 13.19
N TRP A 40 10.60 -10.04 13.43
CA TRP A 40 9.66 -10.54 12.41
C TRP A 40 9.35 -9.49 11.34
N PRO A 41 8.83 -8.29 11.67
CA PRO A 41 8.63 -7.22 10.70
C PRO A 41 9.91 -6.85 9.93
N ARG A 42 11.07 -6.87 10.59
CA ARG A 42 12.35 -6.60 9.94
C ARG A 42 12.68 -7.64 8.86
N ARG A 43 12.51 -8.93 9.17
CA ARG A 43 12.73 -10.03 8.20
C ARG A 43 11.77 -9.90 7.02
N PHE A 44 10.49 -9.64 7.26
CA PHE A 44 9.53 -9.44 6.17
C PHE A 44 9.82 -8.19 5.34
N THR A 45 10.28 -7.11 5.96
CA THR A 45 10.74 -5.91 5.24
C THR A 45 11.87 -6.26 4.26
N VAL A 46 12.87 -7.03 4.71
CA VAL A 46 13.97 -7.49 3.85
C VAL A 46 13.44 -8.35 2.70
N VAL A 47 12.50 -9.27 2.96
CA VAL A 47 11.87 -10.08 1.91
C VAL A 47 11.14 -9.20 0.89
N VAL A 48 10.36 -8.22 1.33
CA VAL A 48 9.67 -7.26 0.44
C VAL A 48 10.67 -6.49 -0.43
N LEU A 49 11.79 -6.04 0.15
CA LEU A 49 12.86 -5.36 -0.60
C LEU A 49 13.52 -6.29 -1.63
N LEU A 50 13.77 -7.56 -1.28
CA LEU A 50 14.31 -8.56 -2.21
C LEU A 50 13.36 -8.85 -3.36
N ILE A 51 12.04 -8.92 -3.10
CA ILE A 51 11.03 -9.05 -4.15
C ILE A 51 11.06 -7.82 -5.07
N GLY A 52 11.10 -6.61 -4.51
CA GLY A 52 11.20 -5.37 -5.28
C GLY A 52 12.45 -5.33 -6.16
N MET A 53 13.60 -5.78 -5.63
CA MET A 53 14.84 -5.93 -6.39
C MET A 53 14.68 -6.95 -7.53
N GLY A 54 14.06 -8.10 -7.28
CA GLY A 54 13.79 -9.12 -8.29
C GLY A 54 12.94 -8.59 -9.45
N VAL A 55 11.85 -7.88 -9.13
CA VAL A 55 11.00 -7.23 -10.15
C VAL A 55 11.79 -6.19 -10.94
N ALA A 56 12.59 -5.36 -10.28
CA ALA A 56 13.42 -4.37 -10.95
C ALA A 56 14.42 -5.03 -11.92
N MET A 57 15.08 -6.11 -11.50
CA MET A 57 16.00 -6.88 -12.34
C MET A 57 15.31 -7.46 -13.56
N ILE A 58 14.12 -8.04 -13.42
CA ILE A 58 13.32 -8.56 -14.53
C ILE A 58 12.99 -7.44 -15.52
N VAL A 59 12.47 -6.31 -15.04
CA VAL A 59 12.11 -5.17 -15.90
C VAL A 59 13.33 -4.65 -16.69
N LEU A 60 14.51 -4.66 -16.08
CA LEU A 60 15.76 -4.24 -16.73
C LEU A 60 16.24 -5.23 -17.81
N HIS A 61 16.03 -6.53 -17.64
CA HIS A 61 16.51 -7.56 -18.57
C HIS A 61 15.51 -7.91 -19.68
N THR A 62 14.20 -7.83 -19.43
CA THR A 62 13.16 -8.30 -20.36
C THR A 62 12.68 -7.22 -21.34
N GLY A 63 13.30 -6.04 -21.35
CA GLY A 63 12.93 -4.93 -22.25
C GLY A 63 11.53 -4.33 -21.99
N VAL A 64 10.88 -4.70 -20.89
CA VAL A 64 9.59 -4.13 -20.48
C VAL A 64 9.74 -2.63 -20.29
N LYS A 65 8.78 -1.85 -20.81
CA LYS A 65 8.81 -0.40 -20.62
C LYS A 65 8.72 -0.11 -19.12
N LYS A 66 9.70 0.63 -18.59
CA LYS A 66 9.76 1.04 -17.17
C LYS A 66 8.44 1.68 -16.71
N VAL A 67 7.80 2.42 -17.61
CA VAL A 67 6.50 3.06 -17.39
C VAL A 67 5.40 2.04 -17.09
N ASP A 68 5.38 0.89 -17.76
CA ASP A 68 4.37 -0.14 -17.57
C ASP A 68 4.53 -0.83 -16.20
N ALA A 69 5.78 -1.05 -15.77
CA ALA A 69 6.07 -1.56 -14.43
C ALA A 69 5.63 -0.58 -13.32
N ILE A 70 5.81 0.73 -13.54
CA ILE A 70 5.32 1.77 -12.62
C ILE A 70 3.79 1.76 -12.57
N ILE A 71 3.12 1.69 -13.73
CA ILE A 71 1.65 1.65 -13.81
C ILE A 71 1.13 0.39 -13.09
N PHE A 72 1.77 -0.76 -13.29
CA PHE A 72 1.43 -1.99 -12.59
C PHE A 72 1.58 -1.86 -11.07
N GLY A 73 2.70 -1.31 -10.60
CA GLY A 73 2.92 -1.00 -9.19
C GLY A 73 1.83 -0.11 -8.59
N GLN A 74 1.46 0.96 -9.32
CA GLN A 74 0.38 1.86 -8.93
C GLN A 74 -0.97 1.15 -8.88
N ALA A 75 -1.27 0.28 -9.85
CA ALA A 75 -2.50 -0.52 -9.88
C ALA A 75 -2.67 -1.34 -8.60
N MET A 76 -1.61 -2.02 -8.14
CA MET A 76 -1.64 -2.82 -6.92
C MET A 76 -1.98 -1.98 -5.68
N THR A 77 -1.34 -0.81 -5.52
CA THR A 77 -1.63 0.11 -4.40
C THR A 77 -3.05 0.66 -4.47
N VAL A 78 -3.51 1.02 -5.66
CA VAL A 78 -4.84 1.57 -5.87
C VAL A 78 -5.94 0.56 -5.54
N ILE A 79 -5.70 -0.73 -5.78
CA ILE A 79 -6.61 -1.82 -5.37
C ILE A 79 -6.51 -2.08 -3.86
N GLY A 80 -5.32 -1.97 -3.27
CA GLY A 80 -5.10 -2.17 -1.83
C GLY A 80 -5.75 -1.11 -0.94
N ASN A 81 -5.79 0.15 -1.39
CA ASN A 81 -6.34 1.27 -0.62
C ASN A 81 -7.83 1.10 -0.24
N PRO A 82 -8.76 0.73 -1.15
CA PRO A 82 -10.13 0.40 -0.80
C PRO A 82 -10.24 -0.70 0.26
N LEU A 83 -9.44 -1.76 0.15
CA LEU A 83 -9.45 -2.86 1.11
C LEU A 83 -9.05 -2.38 2.52
N MET A 84 -7.99 -1.58 2.61
CA MET A 84 -7.56 -0.97 3.87
C MET A 84 -8.61 -0.02 4.45
N ALA A 85 -9.20 0.84 3.61
CA ALA A 85 -10.25 1.77 4.04
C ALA A 85 -11.49 1.03 4.55
N ALA A 86 -11.91 -0.05 3.87
CA ALA A 86 -13.00 -0.91 4.31
C ALA A 86 -12.68 -1.58 5.65
N ALA A 87 -11.48 -2.14 5.81
CA ALA A 87 -11.05 -2.80 7.04
C ALA A 87 -11.04 -1.83 8.23
N ILE A 88 -10.51 -0.61 8.04
CA ILE A 88 -10.48 0.42 9.09
C ILE A 88 -11.89 0.87 9.45
N LEU A 89 -12.75 1.14 8.46
CA LEU A 89 -14.12 1.57 8.72
C LEU A 89 -14.93 0.47 9.42
N TRP A 90 -14.71 -0.79 9.06
CA TRP A 90 -15.31 -1.94 9.73
C TRP A 90 -14.82 -2.07 11.18
N LEU A 91 -13.50 -1.97 11.40
CA LEU A 91 -12.88 -2.05 12.71
C LEU A 91 -13.36 -0.93 13.64
N ALA A 92 -13.41 0.30 13.15
CA ALA A 92 -13.86 1.49 13.89
C ALA A 92 -15.33 1.40 14.33
N ASN A 93 -16.14 0.60 13.65
CA ASN A 93 -17.55 0.36 13.97
C ASN A 93 -17.77 -0.86 14.88
N ARG A 94 -16.77 -1.73 15.11
CA ARG A 94 -16.91 -2.89 16.02
C ARG A 94 -16.91 -2.49 17.50
N LYS A 95 -17.91 -2.95 18.24
CA LYS A 95 -18.07 -2.71 19.69
C LYS A 95 -17.00 -3.45 20.49
N ASP A 96 -16.68 -4.65 20.04
CA ASP A 96 -15.73 -5.54 20.70
C ASP A 96 -14.32 -4.96 20.77
N ILE A 97 -13.96 -4.10 19.81
CA ILE A 97 -12.59 -3.60 19.65
C ILE A 97 -12.49 -2.14 20.08
N MET A 98 -13.41 -1.29 19.62
CA MET A 98 -13.37 0.15 19.92
C MET A 98 -14.05 0.53 21.24
N ARG A 99 -14.81 -0.38 21.86
CA ARG A 99 -15.57 -0.18 23.12
C ARG A 99 -16.32 1.16 23.12
N ASP A 100 -15.92 2.11 23.96
CA ASP A 100 -16.57 3.41 24.11
C ASP A 100 -16.07 4.47 23.11
N LYS A 101 -14.98 4.20 22.37
CA LYS A 101 -14.39 5.08 21.36
C LYS A 101 -14.87 4.74 19.95
N ARG A 102 -16.12 4.33 19.81
CA ARG A 102 -16.71 4.02 18.51
C ARG A 102 -16.88 5.26 17.66
N ASN A 103 -16.87 5.03 16.36
CA ASN A 103 -17.16 6.07 15.40
C ASN A 103 -18.58 6.63 15.65
N THR A 104 -18.66 7.94 15.88
CA THR A 104 -19.95 8.66 15.91
C THR A 104 -20.57 8.63 14.52
N VAL A 105 -21.90 8.80 14.42
CA VAL A 105 -22.63 8.85 13.13
C VAL A 105 -21.97 9.81 12.13
N ILE A 106 -21.50 10.98 12.59
CA ILE A 106 -20.78 11.96 11.76
C ILE A 106 -19.50 11.37 11.17
N LEU A 107 -18.68 10.72 11.99
CA LEU A 107 -17.42 10.11 11.54
C LEU A 107 -17.68 8.92 10.61
N ASN A 108 -18.79 8.20 10.78
CA ASN A 108 -19.16 7.12 9.88
C ASN A 108 -19.65 7.64 8.51
N VAL A 109 -20.39 8.75 8.49
CA VAL A 109 -20.77 9.42 7.23
C VAL A 109 -19.54 9.96 6.49
N LEU A 110 -18.64 10.66 7.20
CA LEU A 110 -17.39 11.14 6.62
C LEU A 110 -16.49 10.00 6.15
N GLY A 111 -16.36 8.94 6.95
CA GLY A 111 -15.61 7.73 6.58
C GLY A 111 -16.21 7.01 5.37
N GLY A 112 -17.53 6.90 5.29
CA GLY A 112 -18.24 6.36 4.13
C GLY A 112 -18.05 7.19 2.87
N LEU A 113 -18.07 8.52 3.00
CA LEU A 113 -17.84 9.44 1.88
C LEU A 113 -16.39 9.36 1.38
N GLY A 114 -15.42 9.31 2.30
CA GLY A 114 -14.02 9.07 1.95
C GLY A 114 -13.80 7.70 1.30
N PHE A 115 -14.45 6.66 1.82
CA PHE A 115 -14.41 5.31 1.24
C PHE A 115 -14.96 5.28 -0.19
N LEU A 116 -16.09 5.97 -0.45
CA LEU A 116 -16.64 6.12 -1.80
C LEU A 116 -15.66 6.81 -2.75
N VAL A 117 -14.98 7.87 -2.30
CA VAL A 117 -13.96 8.57 -3.12
C VAL A 117 -12.81 7.63 -3.47
N VAL A 118 -12.30 6.87 -2.50
CA VAL A 118 -11.23 5.89 -2.72
C VAL A 118 -11.67 4.80 -3.69
N LEU A 119 -12.90 4.27 -3.55
CA LEU A 119 -13.48 3.30 -4.48
C LEU A 119 -13.60 3.85 -5.90
N LEU A 120 -14.14 5.06 -6.08
CA LEU A 120 -14.27 5.68 -7.39
C LEU A 120 -12.91 5.91 -8.06
N THR A 121 -11.91 6.32 -7.28
CA THR A 121 -10.54 6.50 -7.77
C THR A 121 -9.95 5.16 -8.22
N ALA A 122 -10.19 4.10 -7.46
CA ALA A 122 -9.73 2.76 -7.82
C ALA A 122 -10.38 2.24 -9.10
N LEU A 123 -11.70 2.39 -9.24
CA LEU A 123 -12.43 2.02 -10.46
C LEU A 123 -11.93 2.79 -11.68
N ARG A 124 -11.69 4.10 -11.54
CA ARG A 124 -11.17 4.93 -12.64
C ARG A 124 -9.81 4.43 -13.14
N VAL A 125 -8.89 4.15 -12.22
CA VAL A 125 -7.54 3.67 -12.57
C VAL A 125 -7.62 2.29 -13.21
N LEU A 126 -8.46 1.39 -12.69
CA LEU A 126 -8.66 0.06 -13.25
C LEU A 126 -9.24 0.14 -14.67
N TYR A 127 -10.24 1.00 -14.90
CA TYR A 127 -10.82 1.23 -16.22
C TYR A 127 -9.78 1.76 -17.23
N LEU A 128 -8.96 2.73 -16.81
CA LEU A 128 -7.85 3.25 -17.63
C LEU A 128 -6.80 2.18 -17.96
N LEU A 129 -6.54 1.28 -17.01
CA LEU A 129 -5.66 0.13 -17.22
C LEU A 129 -6.22 -0.82 -18.28
N VAL A 130 -7.49 -1.20 -18.18
CA VAL A 130 -8.15 -2.10 -19.14
C VAL A 130 -8.15 -1.51 -20.54
N LEU A 131 -8.46 -0.22 -20.68
CA LEU A 131 -8.43 0.49 -21.96
C LEU A 131 -7.04 0.63 -22.58
N ARG A 132 -5.99 0.68 -21.76
CA ARG A 132 -4.60 0.84 -22.24
C ARG A 132 -3.97 -0.49 -22.68
N PHE A 133 -4.50 -1.60 -22.18
CA PHE A 133 -4.04 -2.96 -22.51
C PHE A 133 -5.00 -3.73 -23.44
N SER A 134 -6.13 -3.12 -23.85
CA SER A 134 -6.98 -3.58 -24.97
C SER A 134 -6.62 -2.83 -26.25
#